data_AF-A0A3Q2YMW3-F1
#
_entry.id   AF-A0A3Q2YMW3-F1
#
_cell.length_a   1.000
_cell.length_b   1.000
_cell.length_c   1.000
_cell.angle_alpha   90.00
_cell.angle_beta   90.00
_cell.angle_gamma   90.00
#
_symmetry.space_group_name_H-M   'P 1'
#
loop_
_entity.id
_entity.type
_entity.pdbx_description
1 polymer ?
#
loop_
_entity_poly.entity_id
_entity_poly.type
_entity_poly.pdbx_seq_one_letter_code
_entity_poly.pdbx_strand_id
1 'polypeptide(L)'
;MRNRIVLFLGLSLFSLRQFLRVDQDKECDMECSRAPRKPLCASDGRTFTSRCEFLRAKCRDPQLEVIRGPCKDTSRCVAEKKYTEQQAKKLFPQVFVPVCNPDGTYSEVQCHSYTGYCWCVTPNGRPISGSAVANKKPRCQGGDGNVYLETMYFL
;
A
#
# COMPACT_ATOMS: atom_id res chain seq x y z
N MET A 1 -18.87 39.23 17.11
CA MET A 1 -20.29 39.57 16.94
C MET A 1 -20.73 39.27 15.50
N ARG A 2 -21.48 38.19 15.29
CA ARG A 2 -22.42 38.06 14.17
C ARG A 2 -23.36 36.88 14.47
N ASN A 3 -24.58 37.25 14.80
CA ASN A 3 -25.73 36.41 15.14
C ASN A 3 -26.01 35.33 14.10
N ARG A 4 -26.24 34.10 14.54
CA ARG A 4 -27.22 33.20 13.91
C ARG A 4 -28.05 32.50 14.99
N ILE A 5 -29.23 33.05 15.20
CA ILE A 5 -30.34 32.45 15.93
C ILE A 5 -30.76 31.21 15.16
N VAL A 6 -30.59 30.02 15.75
CA VAL A 6 -31.21 28.78 15.25
C VAL A 6 -32.42 28.53 16.12
N LEU A 7 -33.60 28.79 15.57
CA LEU A 7 -34.89 28.52 16.18
C LEU A 7 -35.04 27.01 16.39
N PHE A 8 -34.93 26.56 17.64
CA PHE A 8 -35.32 25.21 18.04
C PHE A 8 -36.84 25.14 18.17
N LEU A 9 -37.52 24.80 17.09
CA LEU A 9 -38.90 24.33 17.13
C LEU A 9 -38.95 22.94 16.49
N GLY A 10 -39.43 21.96 17.25
CA GLY A 10 -39.95 20.71 16.71
C GLY A 10 -39.11 19.48 17.01
N LEU A 11 -39.59 18.69 17.96
CA LEU A 11 -39.20 17.32 18.24
C LEU A 11 -39.31 16.45 16.97
N SER A 12 -38.21 15.81 16.57
CA SER A 12 -38.20 14.69 15.63
C SER A 12 -37.06 13.76 16.03
N LEU A 13 -37.42 12.58 16.53
CA LEU A 13 -36.53 11.47 16.88
C LEU A 13 -35.89 10.83 15.63
N PHE A 14 -35.24 11.63 14.78
CA PHE A 14 -34.58 11.15 13.58
C PHE A 14 -33.06 11.26 13.72
N SER A 15 -32.47 10.10 14.01
CA SER A 15 -31.10 9.71 13.71
C SER A 15 -29.97 10.42 14.46
N LEU A 16 -29.77 9.98 15.71
CA LEU A 16 -28.54 10.16 16.51
C LEU A 16 -27.34 9.39 15.94
N ARG A 17 -27.20 9.29 14.59
CA ARG A 17 -26.23 8.39 13.93
C ARG A 17 -25.44 8.97 12.77
N GLN A 18 -25.41 10.29 12.56
CA GLN A 18 -24.66 10.87 11.43
C GLN A 18 -23.66 11.97 11.78
N PHE A 19 -23.05 11.88 12.97
CA PHE A 19 -21.84 12.64 13.31
C PHE A 19 -20.70 11.72 13.77
N LEU A 20 -20.52 10.58 13.10
CA LEU A 20 -19.30 9.77 13.22
C LEU A 20 -18.40 10.05 12.01
N ARG A 21 -17.20 10.60 12.31
CA ARG A 21 -15.97 10.62 11.49
C ARG A 21 -15.82 11.71 10.41
N VAL A 22 -15.50 12.95 10.80
CA VAL A 22 -14.84 13.92 9.89
C VAL A 22 -13.76 14.79 10.58
N ASP A 23 -13.11 14.34 11.66
CA ASP A 23 -11.98 15.11 12.25
C ASP A 23 -10.97 14.23 13.01
N GLN A 24 -10.50 13.13 12.41
CA GLN A 24 -9.42 12.32 13.00
C GLN A 24 -8.23 12.06 12.08
N ASP A 25 -8.16 12.75 10.94
CA ASP A 25 -7.00 12.71 10.05
C ASP A 25 -6.08 13.94 10.19
N LYS A 26 -6.53 14.99 10.89
CA LYS A 26 -5.74 16.21 11.12
C LYS A 26 -4.74 16.10 12.27
N GLU A 27 -4.90 15.15 13.19
CA GLU A 27 -4.10 15.07 14.42
C GLU A 27 -2.78 14.30 14.29
N CYS A 28 -2.58 13.59 13.17
CA CYS A 28 -1.34 12.84 12.93
C CYS A 28 -0.49 13.44 11.80
N ASP A 29 -0.96 14.46 11.07
CA ASP A 29 -0.24 14.99 9.91
C ASP A 29 0.79 16.05 10.34
N MET A 30 2.01 15.59 10.62
CA MET A 30 3.16 16.42 10.95
C MET A 30 4.20 16.44 9.84
N GLU A 31 4.80 17.60 9.57
CA GLU A 31 5.83 17.74 8.54
C GLU A 31 7.20 17.22 9.02
N CYS A 32 7.74 16.25 8.28
CA CYS A 32 9.02 15.59 8.61
C CYS A 32 10.17 15.97 7.67
N SER A 33 9.98 16.95 6.79
CA SER A 33 10.93 17.34 5.72
C SER A 33 12.33 17.73 6.24
N ARG A 34 12.43 18.26 7.46
CA ARG A 34 13.70 18.67 8.11
C ARG A 34 14.21 17.68 9.15
N ALA A 35 13.59 16.50 9.26
CA ALA A 35 13.97 15.53 10.28
C ALA A 35 15.33 14.87 9.95
N PRO A 36 16.15 14.55 10.97
CA PRO A 36 17.37 13.79 10.76
C PRO A 36 17.08 12.43 10.14
N ARG A 37 17.78 12.10 9.05
CA ARG A 37 17.68 10.80 8.40
C ARG A 37 18.41 9.76 9.24
N LYS A 38 17.64 9.02 10.02
CA LYS A 38 18.10 7.92 10.87
C LYS A 38 17.11 6.76 10.63
N PRO A 39 17.43 5.84 9.71
CA PRO A 39 16.50 4.79 9.34
C PRO A 39 16.25 3.84 10.52
N LEU A 40 15.02 3.40 10.65
CA LEU A 40 14.60 2.49 11.71
C LEU A 40 13.65 1.43 11.17
N CYS A 41 13.71 0.24 11.77
CA CYS A 41 12.79 -0.85 11.48
C CYS A 41 11.60 -0.81 12.41
N ALA A 42 10.40 -1.02 11.87
CA ALA A 42 9.20 -1.15 12.67
C ALA A 42 8.68 -2.59 12.71
N SER A 43 7.76 -2.88 13.64
CA SER A 43 7.15 -4.18 13.88
C SER A 43 6.38 -4.72 12.67
N ASP A 44 5.91 -3.82 11.80
CA ASP A 44 5.25 -4.12 10.54
C ASP A 44 6.22 -4.43 9.38
N GLY A 45 7.53 -4.48 9.65
CA GLY A 45 8.57 -4.74 8.67
C GLY A 45 8.86 -3.56 7.74
N ARG A 46 8.30 -2.37 7.99
CA ARG A 46 8.61 -1.16 7.22
C ARG A 46 9.87 -0.49 7.77
N THR A 47 10.69 -0.01 6.85
CA THR A 47 11.79 0.91 7.19
C THR A 47 11.28 2.34 7.11
N PHE A 48 11.39 3.08 8.20
CA PHE A 48 11.09 4.51 8.26
C PHE A 48 12.36 5.31 8.10
N THR A 49 12.34 6.36 7.28
CA THR A 49 13.55 7.14 6.95
C THR A 49 14.03 8.04 8.10
N SER A 50 13.11 8.36 9.02
CA SER A 50 13.38 9.14 10.22
C SER A 50 12.44 8.74 11.36
N ARG A 51 12.82 9.12 12.58
CA ARG A 51 11.95 8.97 13.77
C ARG A 51 10.64 9.75 13.63
N CYS A 52 10.65 10.90 12.95
CA CYS A 52 9.46 11.70 12.71
C CYS A 52 8.43 10.92 11.87
N GLU A 53 8.87 10.29 10.78
CA GLU A 53 7.96 9.49 9.95
C GLU A 53 7.39 8.28 10.68
N PHE A 54 8.20 7.64 11.54
CA PHE A 54 7.73 6.58 12.41
C PHE A 54 6.65 7.05 13.38
N LEU A 55 6.84 8.20 14.04
CA LEU A 55 5.86 8.75 14.98
C LEU A 55 4.55 9.13 14.27
N ARG A 56 4.64 9.68 13.05
CA ARG A 56 3.48 9.94 12.20
C ARG A 56 2.70 8.65 11.89
N ALA A 57 3.39 7.55 11.60
CA ALA A 57 2.75 6.26 11.38
C ALA A 57 2.22 5.63 12.68
N LYS A 58 2.95 5.72 13.78
CA LYS A 58 2.52 5.25 15.11
C LYS A 58 1.28 5.98 15.64
N CYS A 59 1.11 7.24 15.27
CA CYS A 59 -0.11 8.00 15.56
C CYS A 59 -1.35 7.36 14.89
N ARG A 60 -1.16 6.77 13.70
CA ARG A 60 -2.21 6.05 12.95
C ARG A 60 -2.36 4.60 13.41
N ASP A 61 -1.26 3.96 13.82
CA ASP A 61 -1.21 2.60 14.35
C ASP A 61 -0.46 2.56 15.70
N PRO A 62 -1.19 2.65 16.83
CA PRO A 62 -0.59 2.66 18.15
C PRO A 62 0.19 1.39 18.52
N GLN A 63 -0.04 0.27 17.83
CA GLN A 63 0.65 -1.01 18.06
C GLN A 63 2.02 -1.07 17.34
N LEU A 64 2.36 -0.04 16.57
CA LEU A 64 3.62 0.04 15.85
C LEU A 64 4.80 0.25 16.81
N GLU A 65 5.74 -0.70 16.79
CA GLU A 65 6.92 -0.71 17.65
C GLU A 65 8.21 -0.69 16.86
N VAL A 66 9.27 -0.15 17.46
CA VAL A 66 10.60 -0.13 16.81
C VAL A 66 11.29 -1.47 17.07
N ILE A 67 11.62 -2.21 16.01
CA ILE A 67 12.52 -3.35 16.10
C ILE A 67 13.95 -2.82 16.17
N ARG A 68 14.74 -3.30 17.15
CA ARG A 68 16.14 -2.91 17.29
C ARG A 68 16.95 -3.38 16.08
N GLY A 69 17.65 -2.44 15.45
CA GLY A 69 18.47 -2.65 14.26
C GLY A 69 17.80 -2.15 12.98
N PRO A 70 18.55 -2.04 11.87
CA PRO A 70 17.95 -1.81 10.57
C PRO A 70 17.06 -3.00 10.20
N CYS A 71 15.96 -2.76 9.50
CA CYS A 71 15.34 -3.88 8.78
C CYS A 71 16.46 -4.36 7.86
N LYS A 72 16.75 -5.67 7.83
CA LYS A 72 17.73 -6.22 6.88
C LYS A 72 17.41 -5.59 5.53
N ASP A 73 18.43 -5.13 4.79
CA ASP A 73 18.33 -4.49 3.46
C ASP A 73 17.75 -5.42 2.38
N THR A 74 16.76 -6.23 2.75
CA THR A 74 15.82 -6.83 1.84
C THR A 74 14.87 -5.73 1.40
N SER A 75 14.95 -5.39 0.13
CA SER A 75 13.95 -4.57 -0.54
C SER A 75 12.52 -5.04 -0.20
N ARG A 76 11.55 -4.14 -0.33
CA ARG A 76 10.14 -4.42 -0.01
C ARG A 76 9.64 -5.70 -0.69
N CYS A 77 9.98 -5.89 -1.97
CA CYS A 77 9.62 -7.10 -2.70
C CYS A 77 10.24 -8.36 -2.07
N VAL A 78 11.53 -8.34 -1.74
CA VAL A 78 12.23 -9.50 -1.17
C VAL A 78 11.68 -9.87 0.22
N ALA A 79 11.35 -8.86 1.03
CA ALA A 79 10.69 -9.08 2.32
C ALA A 79 9.29 -9.70 2.15
N GLU A 80 8.48 -9.16 1.23
CA GLU A 80 7.13 -9.64 0.93
C GLU A 80 7.17 -11.07 0.36
N LYS A 81 8.08 -11.35 -0.57
CA LYS A 81 8.32 -12.67 -1.15
C LYS A 81 8.65 -13.69 -0.05
N LYS A 82 9.58 -13.37 0.85
CA LYS A 82 9.96 -14.30 1.93
C LYS A 82 8.79 -14.60 2.88
N TYR A 83 7.98 -13.60 3.20
CA TYR A 83 6.80 -13.78 4.05
C TYR A 83 5.73 -14.64 3.35
N THR A 84 5.40 -14.33 2.09
CA THR A 84 4.37 -15.04 1.33
C THR A 84 4.78 -16.46 0.97
N GLU A 85 6.06 -16.73 0.66
CA GLU A 85 6.59 -18.09 0.46
C GLU A 85 6.44 -18.97 1.71
N GLN A 86 6.66 -18.41 2.90
CA GLN A 86 6.44 -19.14 4.15
C GLN A 86 4.96 -19.48 4.36
N GLN A 87 4.06 -18.59 3.93
CA GLN A 87 2.63 -18.87 3.97
C GLN A 87 2.21 -19.88 2.90
N ALA A 88 2.72 -19.80 1.68
CA ALA A 88 2.42 -20.75 0.61
C ALA A 88 2.77 -22.20 0.99
N LYS A 89 3.83 -22.40 1.80
CA LYS A 89 4.18 -23.71 2.38
C LYS A 89 3.14 -24.26 3.37
N LYS A 90 2.30 -23.40 3.96
CA LYS A 90 1.29 -23.76 4.96
C LYS A 90 -0.16 -23.72 4.43
N LEU A 91 -0.44 -22.79 3.51
CA LEU A 91 -1.80 -22.37 3.10
C LEU A 91 -2.16 -22.68 1.64
N PHE A 92 -1.44 -23.61 0.99
CA PHE A 92 -1.68 -24.11 -0.39
C PHE A 92 -1.18 -23.19 -1.53
N PRO A 93 -0.94 -23.71 -2.76
CA PRO A 93 -0.42 -22.97 -3.91
C PRO A 93 -1.27 -21.81 -4.42
N GLN A 94 -2.45 -21.58 -3.84
CA GLN A 94 -3.35 -20.46 -4.13
C GLN A 94 -2.88 -19.11 -3.58
N VAL A 95 -1.80 -19.10 -2.77
CA VAL A 95 -1.20 -17.86 -2.26
C VAL A 95 -0.33 -17.19 -3.32
N PHE A 96 -0.57 -15.91 -3.56
CA PHE A 96 0.26 -15.08 -4.42
C PHE A 96 1.66 -14.87 -3.81
N VAL A 97 2.71 -15.12 -4.60
CA VAL A 97 4.09 -14.81 -4.23
C VAL A 97 4.64 -13.78 -5.25
N PRO A 98 5.08 -12.59 -4.81
CA PRO A 98 5.60 -11.58 -5.73
C PRO A 98 6.96 -11.99 -6.32
N VAL A 99 7.27 -11.42 -7.49
CA VAL A 99 8.50 -11.71 -8.24
C VAL A 99 9.37 -10.48 -8.15
N CYS A 100 10.62 -10.68 -7.73
CA CYS A 100 11.56 -9.59 -7.53
C CYS A 100 12.68 -9.68 -8.55
N ASN A 101 13.13 -8.52 -9.00
CA ASN A 101 14.35 -8.36 -9.78
C ASN A 101 15.59 -8.61 -8.88
N PRO A 102 16.78 -8.84 -9.49
CA PRO A 102 18.02 -9.08 -8.73
C PRO A 102 18.45 -7.90 -7.84
N ASP A 103 18.08 -6.68 -8.20
CA ASP A 103 18.27 -5.45 -7.42
C ASP A 103 17.28 -5.33 -6.23
N GLY A 104 16.35 -6.28 -6.12
CA GLY A 104 15.30 -6.31 -5.12
C GLY A 104 14.05 -5.50 -5.48
N THR A 105 13.98 -4.80 -6.61
CA THR A 105 12.74 -4.11 -7.02
C THR A 105 11.66 -5.12 -7.44
N TYR A 106 10.40 -4.68 -7.51
CA TYR A 106 9.35 -5.52 -8.07
C TYR A 106 9.59 -5.71 -9.58
N SER A 107 9.45 -6.95 -10.05
CA SER A 107 9.38 -7.22 -11.49
C SER A 107 8.19 -6.48 -12.07
N GLU A 108 8.38 -5.75 -13.18
CA GLU A 108 7.30 -5.02 -13.84
C GLU A 108 6.11 -5.92 -14.17
N VAL A 109 6.37 -7.18 -14.50
CA VAL A 109 5.34 -8.21 -14.70
C VAL A 109 5.24 -9.09 -13.46
N GLN A 110 4.04 -9.17 -12.88
CA GLN A 110 3.67 -10.10 -11.82
C GLN A 110 2.74 -11.19 -12.38
N CYS A 111 2.93 -12.43 -11.96
CA CYS A 111 2.11 -13.56 -12.39
C CYS A 111 1.65 -14.38 -11.18
N HIS A 112 0.39 -14.81 -11.19
CA HIS A 112 -0.22 -15.67 -10.20
C HIS A 112 -0.34 -17.09 -10.73
N SER A 113 0.57 -17.97 -10.32
CA SER A 113 0.70 -19.33 -10.89
C SER A 113 -0.58 -20.17 -10.78
N TYR A 114 -1.39 -19.98 -9.73
CA TYR A 114 -2.61 -20.77 -9.52
C TYR A 114 -3.80 -20.29 -10.38
N THR A 115 -3.89 -18.99 -10.66
CA THR A 115 -5.02 -18.44 -11.45
C THR A 115 -4.65 -18.22 -12.91
N GLY A 116 -3.36 -18.27 -13.25
CA GLY A 116 -2.84 -18.03 -14.59
C GLY A 116 -2.84 -16.56 -15.01
N TYR A 117 -3.23 -15.63 -14.14
CA TYR A 117 -3.25 -14.21 -14.47
C TYR A 117 -1.88 -13.57 -14.27
N CYS A 118 -1.49 -12.72 -15.22
CA CYS A 118 -0.34 -11.83 -15.09
C CYS A 118 -0.77 -10.38 -15.27
N TRP A 119 -0.12 -9.43 -14.60
CA TRP A 119 -0.40 -8.00 -14.66
C TRP A 119 0.89 -7.19 -14.54
N CYS A 120 0.83 -5.93 -14.95
CA CYS A 120 1.91 -4.98 -14.74
C CYS A 120 1.83 -4.34 -13.35
N VAL A 121 2.97 -4.03 -12.75
CA VAL A 121 3.06 -3.29 -11.48
C VAL A 121 3.96 -2.07 -11.61
N THR A 122 3.70 -1.08 -10.77
CA THR A 122 4.58 0.08 -10.57
C THR A 122 5.87 -0.34 -9.82
N PRO A 123 6.93 0.48 -9.81
CA PRO A 123 8.16 0.19 -9.05
C PRO A 123 7.94 -0.08 -7.55
N ASN A 124 6.81 0.39 -7.00
CA ASN A 124 6.40 0.17 -5.62
C ASN A 124 5.56 -1.11 -5.41
N GLY A 125 5.33 -1.90 -6.45
CA GLY A 125 4.57 -3.16 -6.41
C GLY A 125 3.05 -3.00 -6.56
N ARG A 126 2.54 -1.81 -6.88
CA ARG A 126 1.09 -1.61 -7.08
C ARG A 126 0.66 -2.08 -8.48
N PRO A 127 -0.42 -2.87 -8.62
CA PRO A 127 -0.92 -3.29 -9.92
C PRO A 127 -1.42 -2.11 -10.77
N ILE A 128 -1.15 -2.15 -12.07
CA ILE A 128 -1.64 -1.20 -13.06
C ILE A 128 -2.99 -1.68 -13.57
N SER A 129 -4.03 -0.86 -13.43
CA SER A 129 -5.39 -1.17 -13.89
C SER A 129 -5.41 -1.43 -15.41
N GLY A 130 -6.16 -2.46 -15.84
CA GLY A 130 -6.28 -2.82 -17.25
C GLY A 130 -5.12 -3.66 -17.82
N SER A 131 -4.06 -3.91 -17.04
CA SER A 131 -2.90 -4.70 -17.48
C SER A 131 -3.04 -6.21 -17.25
N ALA A 132 -4.10 -6.66 -16.57
CA ALA A 132 -4.29 -8.05 -16.21
C ALA A 132 -4.71 -8.89 -17.43
N VAL A 133 -3.93 -9.92 -17.73
CA VAL A 133 -4.16 -10.86 -18.84
C VAL A 133 -4.09 -12.30 -18.34
N ALA A 134 -4.92 -13.17 -18.88
CA ALA A 134 -4.95 -14.59 -18.54
C ALA A 134 -4.00 -15.39 -19.44
N ASN A 135 -3.22 -16.28 -18.84
CA ASN A 135 -2.32 -17.26 -19.48
C ASN A 135 -1.28 -16.66 -20.45
N LYS A 136 -1.01 -15.35 -20.34
CA LYS A 136 -0.06 -14.60 -21.17
C LYS A 136 0.67 -13.58 -20.30
N LYS A 137 1.84 -13.09 -20.75
CA LYS A 137 2.54 -11.99 -20.08
C LYS A 137 2.17 -10.65 -20.75
N PRO A 138 1.71 -9.64 -20.00
CA PRO A 138 1.45 -8.32 -20.55
C PRO A 138 2.76 -7.62 -20.94
N ARG A 139 2.70 -6.73 -21.93
CA ARG A 139 3.80 -5.81 -22.24
C ARG A 139 3.68 -4.59 -21.33
N CYS A 140 4.61 -4.44 -20.39
CA CYS A 140 4.68 -3.26 -19.54
C CYS A 140 5.61 -2.25 -20.24
N GLN A 141 5.08 -1.10 -20.65
CA GLN A 141 5.92 0.01 -21.11
C GLN A 141 6.29 0.83 -19.87
N GLY A 142 7.58 0.82 -19.53
CA GLY A 142 8.08 1.47 -18.32
C GLY A 142 7.77 2.96 -18.31
N GLY A 143 7.08 3.41 -17.26
CA GLY A 143 7.01 4.83 -16.89
C GLY A 143 5.61 5.40 -16.72
N ASP A 144 4.68 5.12 -17.63
CA ASP A 144 3.38 5.79 -17.64
C ASP A 144 2.25 4.76 -17.75
N GLY A 145 1.19 4.93 -16.97
CA GLY A 145 0.09 3.99 -16.76
C GLY A 145 -0.82 3.74 -17.98
N ASN A 146 -0.23 3.53 -19.16
CA ASN A 146 -0.90 3.22 -20.39
C ASN A 146 -0.44 1.85 -20.90
N VAL A 147 -1.13 0.80 -20.43
CA VAL A 147 -1.21 -0.45 -21.16
C VAL A 147 -2.29 -0.26 -22.23
N TYR A 148 -1.97 0.46 -23.31
CA TYR A 148 -2.87 0.56 -24.46
C TYR A 148 -2.84 -0.76 -25.24
N LEU A 149 -3.92 -1.52 -25.10
CA LEU A 149 -4.58 -2.32 -26.15
C LEU A 149 -3.70 -2.76 -27.35
N GLU A 150 -2.64 -3.54 -27.12
CA GLU A 150 -1.93 -4.24 -28.22
C GLU A 150 -2.60 -5.57 -28.61
N THR A 151 -3.94 -5.62 -28.57
CA THR A 151 -4.72 -6.76 -29.09
C THR A 151 -5.72 -6.42 -30.18
N MET A 152 -5.71 -5.20 -30.75
CA MET A 152 -6.60 -4.84 -31.88
C MET A 152 -5.90 -4.68 -33.24
N TYR A 153 -4.83 -5.43 -33.51
CA TYR A 153 -4.33 -5.65 -34.89
C TYR A 153 -4.20 -7.14 -35.22
N PHE A 154 -5.32 -7.86 -35.11
CA PHE A 154 -5.63 -8.98 -36.00
C PHE A 154 -7.03 -8.73 -36.56
N LEU A 155 -7.09 -7.92 -37.62
CA LEU A 155 -8.06 -8.01 -38.69
C LEU A 155 -7.28 -8.26 -39.98
#